data_AF-A0A940N9R4-F1
#
_entry.id   AF-A0A940N9R4-F1
#
_cell.length_a   1.000
_cell.length_b   1.000
_cell.length_c   1.000
_cell.angle_alpha   90.00
_cell.angle_beta   90.00
_cell.angle_gamma   90.00
#
_symmetry.space_group_name_H-M   'P 1'
#
loop_
_entity.id
_entity.type
_entity.pdbx_description
1 polymer ?
#
loop_
_entity_poly.entity_id
_entity_poly.type
_entity_poly.pdbx_seq_one_letter_code
_entity_poly.pdbx_strand_id
1 'polypeptide(L)'
;MAAHDFTEFSWDEQEDVKAVLASRGLDLHEFKITDNDDYPAGGRKGAVRQISVTRVTNGKTAIYDTDHFATWLTDFADALEAGEFDD
;
A
#
# COMPACT_ATOMS: atom_id res chain seq x y z
N MET A 1 -11.52 -2.81 12.73
CA MET A 1 -10.25 -2.78 11.98
C MET A 1 -9.87 -4.21 11.68
N ALA A 2 -10.36 -4.72 10.55
CA ALA A 2 -9.73 -5.89 9.95
C ALA A 2 -8.54 -5.34 9.18
N ALA A 3 -7.35 -5.81 9.51
CA ALA A 3 -6.17 -5.55 8.69
C ALA A 3 -5.99 -6.79 7.82
N HIS A 4 -6.20 -6.64 6.52
CA HIS A 4 -5.97 -7.69 5.54
C HIS A 4 -4.50 -7.63 5.11
N ASP A 5 -3.84 -8.78 5.14
CA ASP A 5 -2.46 -8.88 4.67
C ASP A 5 -2.40 -8.71 3.14
N PHE A 6 -1.26 -8.30 2.60
CA PHE A 6 -1.05 -8.21 1.15
C PHE A 6 -1.46 -9.49 0.39
N THR A 7 -1.29 -10.65 1.01
CA THR A 7 -1.72 -11.94 0.45
C THR A 7 -3.23 -12.06 0.20
N GLU A 8 -4.04 -11.23 0.85
CA GLU A 8 -5.50 -11.17 0.70
C GLU A 8 -5.94 -10.18 -0.41
N PHE A 9 -5.02 -9.44 -1.02
CA PHE A 9 -5.33 -8.51 -2.11
C PHE A 9 -5.71 -9.27 -3.38
N SER A 10 -6.40 -8.61 -4.29
CA SER A 10 -6.69 -9.17 -5.62
C SER A 10 -5.40 -9.55 -6.34
N TRP A 11 -5.42 -10.63 -7.13
CA TRP A 11 -4.25 -11.07 -7.89
C TRP A 11 -3.67 -9.97 -8.79
N ASP A 12 -4.54 -9.23 -9.46
CA ASP A 12 -4.18 -8.07 -10.30
C ASP A 12 -3.39 -7.03 -9.52
N GLU A 13 -3.91 -6.60 -8.37
CA GLU A 13 -3.22 -5.65 -7.48
C GLU A 13 -1.90 -6.20 -6.94
N GLN A 14 -1.83 -7.51 -6.67
CA GLN A 14 -0.59 -8.13 -6.22
C GLN A 14 0.49 -8.07 -7.31
N GLU A 15 0.12 -8.34 -8.57
CA GLU A 15 1.04 -8.28 -9.70
C GLU A 15 1.46 -6.83 -10.00
N ASP A 16 0.54 -5.86 -9.89
CA ASP A 16 0.85 -4.43 -10.07
C ASP A 16 1.89 -3.95 -9.04
N VAL A 17 1.70 -4.29 -7.77
CA VAL A 17 2.66 -3.92 -6.71
C VAL A 17 4.02 -4.57 -6.95
N LYS A 18 4.05 -5.84 -7.34
CA LYS A 18 5.31 -6.52 -7.70
C LYS A 18 5.98 -5.85 -8.90
N ALA A 19 5.21 -5.44 -9.91
CA ALA A 19 5.75 -4.75 -11.08
C ALA A 19 6.36 -3.38 -10.72
N VAL A 20 5.68 -2.60 -9.86
CA VAL A 20 6.19 -1.32 -9.35
C VAL A 20 7.50 -1.53 -8.58
N LEU A 21 7.55 -2.48 -7.65
CA LEU A 21 8.77 -2.79 -6.90
C LEU A 21 9.91 -3.28 -7.81
N ALA A 22 9.61 -4.21 -8.71
CA ALA A 22 10.57 -4.77 -9.66
C ALA A 22 11.15 -3.69 -10.59
N SER A 23 10.35 -2.70 -11.00
CA SER A 23 10.82 -1.58 -11.82
C SER A 23 11.92 -0.75 -11.14
N ARG A 24 11.98 -0.79 -9.80
CA ARG A 24 12.97 -0.11 -8.95
C ARG A 24 14.09 -1.05 -8.47
N GLY A 25 14.03 -2.34 -8.82
CA GLY A 25 14.96 -3.35 -8.32
C GLY A 25 14.73 -3.73 -6.85
N LEU A 26 13.54 -3.47 -6.32
CA LEU A 26 13.12 -3.81 -4.96
C LEU A 26 12.30 -5.09 -4.97
N ASP A 27 12.29 -5.80 -3.84
CA ASP A 27 11.50 -7.02 -3.69
C ASP A 27 10.39 -6.85 -2.65
N LEU A 28 9.25 -7.51 -2.89
CA LEU A 28 8.11 -7.50 -1.98
C LEU A 28 8.47 -7.94 -0.56
N HIS A 29 9.44 -8.84 -0.36
CA HIS A 29 9.84 -9.25 0.99
C HIS A 29 10.43 -8.12 1.83
N GLU A 30 10.91 -7.04 1.18
CA GLU A 30 11.42 -5.85 1.87
C GLU A 30 10.30 -4.94 2.36
N PHE A 31 9.04 -5.23 2.00
CA PHE A 31 7.88 -4.42 2.32
C PHE A 31 6.79 -5.25 2.97
N LYS A 32 6.25 -4.72 4.07
CA LYS A 32 5.03 -5.22 4.69
C LYS A 32 3.89 -4.31 4.27
N ILE A 33 2.97 -4.85 3.48
CA ILE A 33 1.80 -4.12 2.99
C ILE A 33 0.57 -4.70 3.69
N THR A 34 -0.23 -3.81 4.27
CA THR A 34 -1.45 -4.17 5.01
C THR A 34 -2.56 -3.24 4.59
N ASP A 35 -3.68 -3.84 4.22
CA ASP A 35 -4.91 -3.17 3.95
C ASP A 35 -5.69 -2.98 5.25
N ASN A 36 -5.88 -1.73 5.66
CA ASN A 36 -6.66 -1.40 6.83
C ASN A 36 -8.03 -0.98 6.35
N ASP A 37 -8.98 -1.89 6.52
CA ASP A 37 -10.39 -1.59 6.29
C ASP A 37 -10.92 -0.85 7.54
N ASP A 38 -10.68 0.46 7.58
CA ASP A 38 -11.30 1.34 8.57
C ASP A 38 -12.72 1.65 8.10
N TYR A 39 -13.66 0.78 8.49
CA TYR A 39 -15.07 1.11 8.48
C TYR A 39 -15.35 2.08 9.63
N PRO A 40 -15.58 3.39 9.39
CA PRO A 40 -16.11 4.23 10.46
C PRO A 40 -17.47 3.67 10.86
N ALA A 41 -17.62 3.36 12.15
CA ALA A 41 -18.87 2.88 12.76
C ALA A 41 -19.96 3.95 12.63
N GLY A 42 -20.63 4.00 11.48
CA GLY A 42 -21.59 5.07 11.18
C GLY A 42 -22.15 5.13 9.76
N GLY A 43 -21.76 4.21 8.85
CA GLY A 43 -22.46 4.02 7.58
C GLY A 43 -22.58 5.27 6.70
N ARG A 44 -21.62 6.19 6.76
CA ARG A 44 -21.54 7.30 5.81
C ARG A 44 -20.79 6.82 4.57
N LYS A 45 -21.44 6.93 3.41
CA LYS A 45 -20.91 6.69 2.07
C LYS A 45 -19.45 7.16 1.96
N GLY A 46 -18.53 6.24 1.74
CA GLY A 46 -17.09 6.51 1.59
C GLY A 46 -16.26 5.62 2.50
N ALA A 47 -16.31 4.29 2.27
CA ALA A 47 -15.28 3.42 2.83
C ALA A 47 -13.97 3.77 2.12
N VAL A 48 -13.09 4.51 2.80
CA VAL A 48 -11.76 4.80 2.29
C VAL A 48 -10.87 3.69 2.81
N ARG A 49 -10.57 2.74 1.95
CA ARG A 49 -9.62 1.66 2.22
C ARG A 49 -8.22 2.31 2.34
N GLN A 50 -7.49 1.97 3.40
CA GLN A 50 -6.17 2.57 3.68
C GLN A 50 -5.06 1.52 3.62
N ILE A 51 -4.10 1.72 2.73
CA ILE A 51 -2.97 0.81 2.57
C ILE A 51 -1.79 1.33 3.38
N SER A 52 -1.39 0.57 4.39
CA SER A 52 -0.17 0.81 5.14
C SER A 52 0.98 0.02 4.52
N VAL A 53 2.01 0.71 4.05
CA VAL A 53 3.24 0.12 3.51
C VAL A 53 4.38 0.42 4.46
N THR A 54 5.02 -0.63 4.98
CA THR A 54 6.18 -0.50 5.88
C THR A 54 7.39 -1.17 5.26
N ARG A 55 8.49 -0.44 5.08
CA ARG A 55 9.76 -1.04 4.67
C ARG A 55 10.39 -1.76 5.85
N VAL A 56 10.65 -3.06 5.70
CA VAL A 56 11.14 -3.95 6.75
C VAL A 56 12.56 -3.60 7.17
N THR A 57 13.38 -3.09 6.25
CA THR A 57 14.81 -2.83 6.49
C THR A 57 15.07 -1.66 7.44
N ASN A 58 14.27 -0.60 7.36
CA ASN A 58 14.42 0.61 8.20
C ASN A 58 13.18 0.95 9.05
N GLY A 59 12.09 0.21 8.90
CA GLY A 59 10.85 0.42 9.64
C GLY A 59 10.06 1.66 9.24
N LYS A 60 10.41 2.33 8.12
CA LYS A 60 9.64 3.48 7.61
C LYS A 60 8.27 3.01 7.12
N THR A 61 7.22 3.69 7.58
CA THR A 61 5.84 3.39 7.22
C THR A 61 5.19 4.59 6.54
N ALA A 62 4.54 4.34 5.41
CA ALA A 62 3.66 5.28 4.71
C ALA A 62 2.23 4.71 4.64
N ILE A 63 1.24 5.59 4.63
CA ILE A 63 -0.18 5.23 4.56
C ILE A 63 -0.75 5.92 3.33
N TYR A 64 -1.45 5.14 2.50
CA TYR A 64 -2.06 5.60 1.26
C TYR A 64 -3.57 5.36 1.28
N ASP A 65 -4.35 6.35 0.88
CA ASP A 65 -5.80 6.24 0.75
C ASP A 65 -6.16 5.74 -0.66
N THR A 66 -7.00 4.71 -0.77
CA THR A 66 -7.45 4.20 -2.09
C THR A 66 -8.73 4.89 -2.56
N ASP A 67 -8.81 6.22 -2.47
CA ASP A 67 -10.00 6.93 -2.94
C ASP A 67 -10.29 6.64 -4.42
N HIS A 68 -11.57 6.67 -4.81
CA HIS A 68 -12.10 6.18 -6.07
C HIS A 68 -11.44 6.76 -7.34
N PHE A 69 -10.67 7.85 -7.21
CA PHE A 69 -10.08 8.58 -8.34
C PHE A 69 -8.61 8.26 -8.62
N ALA A 70 -7.88 7.63 -7.69
CA ALA A 70 -6.48 7.26 -7.89
C ALA A 70 -6.14 5.94 -7.19
N THR A 71 -5.42 5.06 -7.89
CA THR A 71 -4.85 3.87 -7.26
C THR A 71 -3.69 4.29 -6.37
N TRP A 72 -3.73 3.93 -5.09
CA TRP A 72 -2.65 4.16 -4.11
C TRP A 72 -1.26 3.73 -4.61
N LEU A 73 -1.22 2.79 -5.56
CA LEU A 73 -0.05 2.36 -6.32
C LEU A 73 0.70 3.51 -7.01
N THR A 74 -0.02 4.52 -7.53
CA THR A 74 0.60 5.68 -8.19
C THR A 74 1.37 6.52 -7.17
N ASP A 75 0.74 6.84 -6.03
CA ASP A 75 1.38 7.57 -4.93
C ASP A 75 2.53 6.76 -4.32
N PHE A 76 2.37 5.43 -4.21
CA PHE A 76 3.43 4.54 -3.76
C PHE A 76 4.62 4.55 -4.73
N ALA A 77 4.39 4.50 -6.05
CA ALA A 77 5.45 4.55 -7.04
C ALA A 77 6.20 5.89 -7.02
N ASP A 78 5.51 7.00 -6.78
CA ASP A 78 6.09 8.33 -6.61
C ASP A 78 6.93 8.42 -5.32
N ALA A 79 6.42 7.91 -4.20
CA ALA A 79 7.15 7.84 -2.93
C ALA A 79 8.45 7.00 -3.04
N LEU A 80 8.39 5.88 -3.77
CA LEU A 80 9.59 5.09 -4.08
C LEU A 80 10.58 5.88 -4.95
N GLU A 81 10.11 6.70 -5.90
CA GLU A 81 10.97 7.58 -6.71
C GLU A 81 11.64 8.68 -5.88
N ALA A 82 10.87 9.29 -4.98
CA ALA A 82 11.33 10.34 -4.09
C ALA A 82 12.32 9.82 -3.02
N GLY A 83 12.50 8.51 -2.92
CA GLY A 83 13.32 7.89 -1.89
C GLY A 83 12.70 8.01 -0.49
N GLU A 84 11.37 8.07 -0.39
CA GLU A 84 10.66 8.20 0.90
C GLU A 84 11.05 7.08 1.87
N PHE A 85 11.32 5.89 1.33
CA PHE A 85 11.75 4.73 2.08
C PHE A 85 13.27 4.52 2.09
N ASP A 86 14.08 5.36 1.45
CA ASP A 86 15.56 5.28 1.50
C ASP A 86 16.07 5.78 2.87
N ASP A 87 17.19 5.26 3.39
CA ASP A 87 17.72 5.64 4.72
C ASP A 87 18.47 6.97 4.72
#